data_AF-A0A0Q4QMD8-F1
#
_entry.id   AF-A0A0Q4QMD8-F1
#
_cell.length_a   1.000
_cell.length_b   1.000
_cell.length_c   1.000
_cell.angle_alpha   90.00
_cell.angle_beta   90.00
_cell.angle_gamma   90.00
#
_symmetry.space_group_name_H-M   'P 1'
#
loop_
_entity.id
_entity.type
_entity.pdbx_description
1 polymer ?
#
loop_
_entity_poly.entity_id
_entity_poly.type
_entity_poly.pdbx_seq_one_letter_code
_entity_poly.pdbx_strand_id
1 'polypeptide(L)'
;MNTNISCLDGVTAMYKTLLEIKIPEVMLKIGETFEEDVTWLIFDEKQLAQRESLIPHPVRFKNKYGFCFPEINEIWISTAAIIQSNITPKFNNKSINAAMKFLPKQRDLLAEVIIDEIAHIKTKRGHGDLVYDTLLETYKNLLFS
;
A
#
# COMPACT_ATOMS: atom_id res chain seq x y z
N MET A 1 4.84 -10.69 14.52
CA MET A 1 4.85 -11.04 13.08
C MET A 1 5.95 -10.22 12.43
N ASN A 2 6.81 -10.84 11.62
CA ASN A 2 7.90 -10.15 10.93
C ASN A 2 7.48 -9.90 9.48
N THR A 3 6.98 -8.71 9.17
CA THR A 3 6.78 -8.29 7.78
C THR A 3 8.16 -7.99 7.18
N ASN A 4 8.50 -8.59 6.05
CA ASN A 4 9.77 -8.33 5.38
C ASN A 4 9.73 -6.99 4.65
N ILE A 5 9.83 -5.88 5.41
CA ILE A 5 9.81 -4.51 4.89
C ILE A 5 11.21 -3.94 4.86
N SER A 6 11.64 -3.51 3.68
CA SER A 6 12.92 -2.85 3.45
C SER A 6 12.74 -1.49 2.76
N CYS A 7 13.59 -0.54 3.11
CA CYS A 7 13.65 0.78 2.48
C CYS A 7 14.76 0.79 1.44
N LEU A 8 14.50 1.35 0.26
CA LEU A 8 15.58 1.69 -0.66
C LEU A 8 16.37 2.90 -0.13
N ASP A 9 17.59 3.09 -0.65
CA ASP A 9 18.47 4.19 -0.25
C ASP A 9 17.73 5.53 -0.23
N GLY A 10 18.02 6.36 0.78
CA GLY A 10 17.43 7.70 0.89
C GLY A 10 15.99 7.74 1.38
N VAL A 11 15.34 6.59 1.64
CA VAL A 11 14.03 6.51 2.29
C VAL A 11 14.19 6.44 3.81
N THR A 12 13.45 7.28 4.54
CA THR A 12 13.56 7.34 6.00
C THR A 12 12.89 6.14 6.69
N ALA A 13 13.43 5.73 7.85
CA ALA A 13 12.89 4.64 8.66
C ALA A 13 11.43 4.87 9.12
N MET A 14 10.98 6.12 9.16
CA MET A 14 9.61 6.48 9.52
C MET A 14 8.57 5.84 8.57
N TYR A 15 8.86 5.78 7.27
CA TYR A 15 7.94 5.17 6.30
C TYR A 15 7.78 3.67 6.52
N LYS A 16 8.88 2.99 6.90
CA LYS A 16 8.84 1.58 7.30
C LYS A 16 7.92 1.38 8.50
N THR A 17 8.08 2.17 9.57
CA THR A 17 7.21 2.06 10.75
C THR A 17 5.72 2.28 10.42
N LEU A 18 5.42 3.23 9.54
CA LEU A 18 4.04 3.49 9.12
C LEU A 18 3.46 2.30 8.35
N LEU A 19 4.25 1.68 7.47
CA LEU A 19 3.84 0.53 6.69
C LEU A 19 3.73 -0.74 7.56
N GLU A 20 4.64 -0.92 8.53
CA GLU A 20 4.60 -1.98 9.56
C GLU A 20 3.31 -1.93 10.38
N ILE A 21 2.76 -0.74 10.62
CA ILE A 21 1.47 -0.57 11.30
C ILE A 21 0.31 -0.80 10.33
N LYS A 22 0.40 -0.25 9.11
CA LYS A 22 -0.74 -0.22 8.19
C LYS A 22 -1.06 -1.57 7.56
N ILE A 23 -0.05 -2.34 7.16
CA ILE A 23 -0.30 -3.64 6.51
C ILE A 23 -1.11 -4.56 7.44
N PRO A 24 -0.75 -4.79 8.73
CA PRO A 24 -1.55 -5.65 9.60
C PRO A 24 -2.99 -5.17 9.78
N GLU A 25 -3.19 -3.85 9.88
CA GLU A 25 -4.52 -3.24 9.97
C GLU A 25 -5.38 -3.58 8.74
N VAL A 26 -4.81 -3.42 7.54
CA VAL A 26 -5.50 -3.70 6.27
C VAL A 26 -5.78 -5.19 6.10
N MET A 27 -4.77 -6.04 6.32
CA MET A 27 -4.90 -7.50 6.19
C MET A 27 -5.98 -8.05 7.13
N LEU A 28 -5.99 -7.58 8.38
CA LEU A 28 -7.03 -7.94 9.36
C LEU A 28 -8.43 -7.52 8.89
N LYS A 29 -8.57 -6.31 8.32
CA LYS A 29 -9.85 -5.76 7.87
C LYS A 29 -10.43 -6.50 6.66
N ILE A 30 -9.58 -6.99 5.75
CA ILE A 30 -10.00 -7.78 4.59
C ILE A 30 -10.06 -9.29 4.86
N GLY A 31 -9.70 -9.74 6.06
CA GLY A 31 -9.75 -11.15 6.45
C GLY A 31 -8.63 -12.01 5.83
N GLU A 32 -7.57 -11.38 5.33
CA GLU A 32 -6.41 -12.09 4.77
C GLU A 32 -5.31 -12.30 5.82
N THR A 33 -4.53 -13.36 5.65
CA THR A 33 -3.34 -13.62 6.45
C THR A 33 -2.09 -13.16 5.73
N PHE A 34 -1.07 -12.79 6.49
CA PHE A 34 0.25 -12.49 5.93
C PHE A 34 0.81 -13.69 5.20
N GLU A 35 1.19 -13.47 3.95
CA GLU A 35 2.03 -14.40 3.21
C GLU A 35 3.47 -14.14 3.66
N GLU A 36 4.08 -15.11 4.37
CA GLU A 36 5.41 -14.98 4.98
C GLU A 36 6.53 -14.72 3.96
N ASP A 37 6.26 -14.97 2.69
CA ASP A 37 7.16 -14.83 1.56
C ASP A 37 6.98 -13.51 0.77
N VAL A 38 6.02 -12.65 1.14
CA VAL A 38 5.87 -11.34 0.48
C VAL A 38 6.91 -10.36 1.01
N THR A 39 7.74 -9.86 0.10
CA THR A 39 8.73 -8.82 0.37
C THR A 39 8.16 -7.45 0.01
N TRP A 40 8.27 -6.51 0.95
CA TRP A 40 7.76 -5.15 0.80
C TRP A 40 8.91 -4.17 0.68
N LEU A 41 8.91 -3.38 -0.38
CA LEU A 41 9.95 -2.40 -0.68
C LEU A 41 9.37 -1.00 -0.70
N ILE A 42 9.98 -0.09 0.05
CA ILE A 42 9.58 1.31 0.08
C ILE A 42 10.53 2.11 -0.79
N PHE A 43 9.98 2.89 -1.72
CA PHE A 43 10.74 3.69 -2.67
C PHE A 43 10.30 5.16 -2.70
N ASP A 44 11.24 6.05 -3.02
CA ASP A 44 10.97 7.45 -3.35
C ASP A 44 10.87 7.59 -4.86
N GLU A 45 9.74 8.07 -5.38
CA GLU A 45 9.49 8.17 -6.82
C GLU A 45 10.50 9.08 -7.54
N LYS A 46 11.01 10.12 -6.85
CA LYS A 46 12.01 11.03 -7.42
C LYS A 46 13.36 10.36 -7.58
N GLN A 47 13.70 9.46 -6.66
CA GLN A 47 14.95 8.70 -6.71
C GLN A 47 14.84 7.51 -7.66
N LEU A 48 13.66 6.88 -7.71
CA LEU A 48 13.38 5.78 -8.63
C LEU A 48 13.42 6.23 -10.10
N ALA A 49 12.92 7.44 -10.40
CA ALA A 49 13.03 8.04 -11.73
C ALA A 49 14.48 8.28 -12.19
N GLN A 50 15.43 8.39 -11.25
CA GLN A 50 16.86 8.51 -11.57
C GLN A 50 17.54 7.14 -11.76
N ARG A 51 16.84 6.04 -11.43
CA ARG A 51 17.34 4.67 -11.42
C ARG A 51 16.52 3.77 -12.35
N GLU A 52 16.02 4.29 -13.48
CA GLU A 52 15.16 3.56 -14.44
C GLU A 52 15.73 2.20 -14.88
N SER A 53 17.05 2.02 -14.87
CA SER A 53 17.73 0.76 -15.21
C SER A 53 17.53 -0.38 -14.19
N LEU A 54 17.08 -0.07 -12.97
CA LEU A 54 16.85 -1.05 -11.91
C LEU A 54 15.42 -1.59 -11.87
N ILE A 55 14.52 -1.07 -12.71
CA ILE A 55 13.11 -1.45 -12.73
C ILE A 55 12.87 -2.32 -13.97
N PRO A 56 12.36 -3.56 -13.81
CA PRO A 56 11.93 -4.37 -14.94
C PRO A 56 10.90 -3.63 -15.81
N HIS A 57 11.26 -3.35 -17.07
CA HIS A 57 10.34 -2.88 -18.13
C HIS A 57 9.29 -3.97 -18.37
N PRO A 58 8.09 -3.83 -17.80
CA PRO A 58 7.14 -2.87 -18.34
C PRO A 58 6.50 -1.94 -17.29
N VAL A 59 6.99 -1.90 -16.05
CA VAL A 59 6.43 -1.09 -14.94
C VAL A 59 6.79 0.40 -15.07
N ARG A 60 6.85 0.91 -16.30
CA ARG A 60 7.04 2.34 -16.58
C ARG A 60 5.83 3.12 -16.03
N PHE A 61 5.97 3.58 -14.79
CA PHE A 61 5.37 4.78 -14.21
C PHE A 61 3.85 4.99 -14.32
N LYS A 62 3.05 3.97 -14.63
CA LYS A 62 1.59 4.14 -14.70
C LYS A 62 0.95 4.26 -13.32
N ASN A 63 1.46 3.54 -12.31
CA ASN A 63 1.04 3.71 -10.94
C ASN A 63 2.11 4.46 -10.14
N LYS A 64 1.78 5.69 -9.75
CA LYS A 64 2.62 6.54 -8.91
C LYS A 64 2.78 5.98 -7.49
N TYR A 65 1.79 5.21 -7.04
CA TYR A 65 1.60 4.94 -5.61
C TYR A 65 2.11 3.58 -5.14
N GLY A 66 2.07 2.56 -6.00
CA GLY A 66 2.58 1.22 -5.74
C GLY A 66 2.64 0.38 -7.01
N PHE A 67 3.34 -0.74 -6.94
CA PHE A 67 3.31 -1.79 -7.94
C PHE A 67 3.82 -3.08 -7.31
N CYS A 68 3.70 -4.21 -8.01
CA CYS A 68 4.25 -5.47 -7.53
C CYS A 68 4.83 -6.32 -8.67
N PHE A 69 5.62 -7.31 -8.28
CA PHE A 69 6.07 -8.40 -9.11
C PHE A 69 5.52 -9.72 -8.55
N PRO A 70 4.34 -10.16 -9.04
CA PRO A 70 3.69 -11.34 -8.50
C PRO A 70 4.53 -12.62 -8.59
N GLU A 71 5.36 -12.77 -9.62
CA GLU A 71 6.21 -13.96 -9.80
C GLU A 71 7.28 -14.15 -8.71
N ILE A 72 7.67 -13.07 -8.04
CA ILE A 72 8.69 -13.08 -6.98
C ILE A 72 8.16 -12.59 -5.63
N ASN A 73 6.83 -12.44 -5.52
CA ASN A 73 6.15 -11.97 -4.30
C ASN A 73 6.71 -10.66 -3.75
N GLU A 74 7.04 -9.71 -4.63
CA GLU A 74 7.51 -8.38 -4.22
C GLU A 74 6.42 -7.32 -4.41
N ILE A 75 6.18 -6.52 -3.38
CA ILE A 75 5.31 -5.34 -3.42
C ILE A 75 6.16 -4.10 -3.17
N TRP A 76 6.00 -3.09 -4.01
CA TRP A 76 6.72 -1.83 -3.96
C TRP A 76 5.74 -0.70 -3.65
N ILE A 77 5.98 0.03 -2.57
CA ILE A 77 5.12 1.13 -2.10
C ILE A 77 5.88 2.45 -2.13
N SER A 78 5.29 3.44 -2.77
CA SER A 78 5.89 4.78 -2.84
C SER A 78 5.81 5.51 -1.50
N THR A 79 6.77 6.40 -1.24
CA THR A 79 6.67 7.32 -0.10
C THR A 79 5.48 8.27 -0.24
N ALA A 80 5.07 8.67 -1.45
CA ALA A 80 3.90 9.53 -1.60
C ALA A 80 2.58 8.85 -1.21
N ALA A 81 2.41 7.55 -1.44
CA ALA A 81 1.25 6.81 -0.96
C ALA A 81 1.15 6.88 0.57
N ILE A 82 2.29 6.71 1.25
CA ILE A 82 2.40 6.74 2.71
C ILE A 82 2.18 8.15 3.28
N ILE A 83 2.67 9.19 2.59
CA ILE A 83 2.47 10.60 3.01
C ILE A 83 1.00 11.01 2.83
N GLN A 84 0.39 10.66 1.69
CA GLN A 84 -0.98 11.07 1.38
C GLN A 84 -2.02 10.37 2.26
N SER A 85 -1.73 9.19 2.79
CA SER A 85 -2.56 8.57 3.83
C SER A 85 -2.44 9.24 5.21
N ASN A 86 -1.47 10.15 5.41
CA ASN A 86 -1.06 10.67 6.72
C ASN A 86 -1.47 12.12 7.03
N ILE A 87 -2.55 12.61 6.41
CA ILE A 87 -3.29 13.74 6.98
C ILE A 87 -4.20 13.15 8.08
N THR A 88 -3.73 12.64 9.21
CA THR A 88 -3.23 13.41 10.37
C THR A 88 -2.78 12.38 11.42
N PRO A 89 -1.74 12.62 12.25
CA PRO A 89 -1.58 11.86 13.48
C PRO A 89 -2.87 11.97 14.29
N LYS A 90 -3.35 10.86 14.88
CA LYS A 90 -4.38 10.91 15.94
C LYS A 90 -3.82 11.69 17.12
N PHE A 91 -3.82 13.02 17.05
CA PHE A 91 -3.58 13.87 18.18
C PHE A 91 -4.73 13.63 19.16
N ASN A 92 -4.39 13.40 20.42
CA ASN A 92 -5.31 13.03 21.49
C ASN A 92 -6.19 14.21 21.96
N ASN A 93 -6.58 15.09 21.04
CA ASN A 93 -7.29 16.32 21.31
C ASN A 93 -8.78 16.14 20.95
N LYS A 94 -9.61 15.95 21.98
CA LYS A 94 -11.04 15.61 21.86
C LYS A 94 -11.84 16.60 21.00
N SER A 95 -11.41 17.86 20.93
CA SER A 95 -12.04 18.93 20.15
C SER A 95 -11.79 18.79 18.63
N ILE A 96 -10.63 18.28 18.21
CA ILE A 96 -10.29 18.09 16.79
C ILE A 96 -10.99 16.84 16.23
N ASN A 97 -11.07 15.78 17.03
CA ASN A 97 -11.78 14.54 16.67
C ASN A 97 -13.29 14.74 16.45
N ALA A 98 -13.90 15.73 17.13
CA ALA A 98 -15.31 16.07 16.95
C ALA A 98 -15.56 16.81 15.61
N ALA A 99 -14.63 17.66 15.18
CA ALA A 99 -14.69 18.36 13.90
C ALA A 99 -14.44 17.43 12.70
N MET A 100 -13.57 16.42 12.87
CA MET A 100 -13.25 15.43 11.82
C MET A 100 -14.38 14.42 11.56
N LYS A 101 -15.36 14.29 12.45
CA LYS A 101 -16.52 13.38 12.29
C LYS A 101 -17.44 13.77 11.13
N PHE A 102 -17.34 15.01 10.65
CA PHE A 102 -18.16 15.59 9.59
C PHE A 102 -17.38 15.80 8.27
N LEU A 103 -16.08 15.52 8.26
CA LEU A 103 -15.34 15.44 7.01
C LEU A 103 -15.72 14.11 6.33
N PRO A 104 -16.00 14.09 5.02
CA PRO A 104 -16.16 12.83 4.30
C PRO A 104 -14.96 11.95 4.62
N LYS A 105 -15.18 10.67 4.98
CA LYS A 105 -14.11 9.68 5.24
C LYS A 105 -13.06 9.86 4.15
N GLN A 106 -11.93 10.48 4.50
CA GLN A 106 -10.89 10.74 3.54
C GLN A 106 -10.43 9.37 3.05
N ARG A 107 -10.48 9.13 1.73
CA ARG A 107 -10.09 7.84 1.16
C ARG A 107 -8.71 7.46 1.67
N ASP A 108 -8.62 6.29 2.27
CA ASP A 108 -7.37 5.77 2.79
C ASP A 108 -6.54 5.23 1.61
N LEU A 109 -5.81 6.13 0.96
CA LEU A 109 -5.07 5.82 -0.25
C LEU A 109 -4.07 4.68 -0.03
N LEU A 110 -3.39 4.66 1.12
CA LEU A 110 -2.43 3.60 1.41
C LEU A 110 -3.13 2.25 1.57
N ALA A 111 -4.29 2.20 2.22
CA ALA A 111 -5.09 0.97 2.27
C ALA A 111 -5.55 0.52 0.88
N GLU A 112 -6.02 1.45 0.04
CA GLU A 112 -6.41 1.16 -1.35
C GLU A 112 -5.25 0.56 -2.15
N VAL A 113 -4.06 1.16 -2.06
CA VAL A 113 -2.85 0.65 -2.73
C VAL A 113 -2.46 -0.73 -2.19
N ILE A 114 -2.47 -0.92 -0.87
CA ILE A 114 -2.12 -2.22 -0.28
C ILE A 114 -3.04 -3.33 -0.81
N ILE A 115 -4.36 -3.13 -0.86
CA ILE A 115 -5.26 -4.17 -1.36
C ILE A 115 -5.17 -4.40 -2.86
N ASP A 116 -4.79 -3.37 -3.63
CA ASP A 116 -4.54 -3.46 -5.07
C ASP A 116 -3.37 -4.39 -5.35
N GLU A 117 -2.25 -4.16 -4.66
CA GLU A 117 -1.03 -4.96 -4.84
C GLU A 117 -1.19 -6.37 -4.26
N ILE A 118 -1.90 -6.53 -3.14
CA ILE A 118 -2.24 -7.87 -2.62
C ILE A 118 -3.11 -8.63 -3.62
N ALA A 119 -4.12 -8.00 -4.23
CA ALA A 119 -4.95 -8.67 -5.23
C ALA A 119 -4.10 -9.15 -6.43
N HIS A 120 -3.12 -8.37 -6.86
CA HIS A 120 -2.16 -8.80 -7.88
C HIS A 120 -1.30 -10.00 -7.42
N ILE A 121 -0.75 -9.97 -6.20
CA ILE A 121 0.04 -11.07 -5.64
C ILE A 121 -0.78 -12.36 -5.57
N LYS A 122 -2.02 -12.31 -5.06
CA LYS A 122 -2.89 -13.48 -4.87
C LYS A 122 -3.29 -14.14 -6.16
N THR A 123 -3.62 -13.32 -7.16
CA THR A 123 -4.24 -13.80 -8.40
C THR A 123 -3.23 -14.04 -9.51
N LYS A 124 -2.02 -13.47 -9.40
CA LYS A 124 -1.01 -13.38 -10.47
C LYS A 124 -1.60 -12.77 -11.75
N ARG A 125 -2.60 -11.89 -11.62
CA ARG A 125 -3.39 -11.31 -12.72
C ARG A 125 -3.45 -9.79 -12.59
N GLY A 126 -3.85 -9.11 -13.66
CA GLY A 126 -3.92 -7.65 -13.75
C GLY A 126 -5.35 -7.11 -13.88
N HIS A 127 -5.48 -5.79 -13.89
CA HIS A 127 -6.76 -5.11 -14.13
C HIS A 127 -7.45 -5.58 -15.41
N GLY A 128 -8.78 -5.72 -15.36
CA GLY A 128 -9.60 -6.21 -16.47
C GLY A 128 -9.72 -7.74 -16.53
N ASP A 129 -9.00 -8.46 -15.67
CA ASP A 129 -9.26 -9.88 -15.42
C ASP A 129 -10.34 -10.03 -14.34
N LEU A 130 -11.37 -10.84 -14.64
CA LEU A 130 -12.53 -11.02 -13.78
C LEU A 130 -12.17 -11.55 -12.38
N VAL A 131 -11.19 -12.45 -12.26
CA VAL A 131 -10.80 -13.05 -10.98
C VAL A 131 -10.15 -11.99 -10.09
N TYR A 132 -9.26 -11.19 -10.68
CA TYR A 132 -8.61 -10.08 -10.00
C TYR A 132 -9.62 -8.98 -9.62
N ASP A 133 -10.45 -8.54 -10.57
CA ASP A 133 -11.39 -7.44 -10.35
C ASP A 133 -12.44 -7.79 -9.28
N THR A 134 -12.90 -9.05 -9.26
CA THR A 134 -13.84 -9.55 -8.23
C THR A 134 -13.20 -9.58 -6.85
N LEU A 135 -11.94 -10.02 -6.75
CA LEU A 135 -11.21 -10.05 -5.48
C LEU A 135 -10.97 -8.63 -4.95
N LEU A 136 -10.50 -7.73 -5.82
CA LEU A 136 -10.26 -6.34 -5.45
C LEU A 136 -11.54 -5.66 -4.97
N GLU A 137 -12.67 -5.88 -5.65
CA GLU A 137 -13.96 -5.34 -5.23
C GLU A 137 -14.41 -5.91 -3.88
N THR A 138 -14.15 -7.18 -3.62
CA THR A 138 -14.41 -7.80 -2.30
C THR A 138 -13.59 -7.09 -1.20
N TYR A 139 -12.29 -6.87 -1.42
CA TYR A 139 -11.44 -6.14 -0.48
C TYR A 139 -11.90 -4.70 -0.27
N LYS A 140 -12.28 -3.98 -1.33
CA LYS A 140 -12.84 -2.62 -1.22
C LYS A 140 -14.08 -2.58 -0.35
N ASN A 141 -15.02 -3.51 -0.57
CA ASN A 141 -16.24 -3.60 0.23
C ASN A 141 -15.94 -3.87 1.71
N LEU A 142 -14.97 -4.74 2.01
CA LEU A 142 -14.55 -5.02 3.40
C LEU A 142 -13.86 -3.81 4.05
N LEU A 143 -12.99 -3.10 3.34
CA LEU A 143 -12.31 -1.90 3.85
C LEU A 143 -13.27 -0.77 4.19
N PHE A 144 -14.27 -0.52 3.33
CA PHE A 144 -15.16 0.64 3.45
C PHE A 144 -16.48 0.38 4.17
N SER A 145 -16.78 -0.88 4.51
CA SER A 145 -17.83 -1.26 5.47
C SER A 145 -17.55 -0.73 6.88
#